data_AF-A0ABC8TS69-F1
#
_entry.id   AF-A0ABC8TS69-F1
#
_cell.length_a   1.000
_cell.length_b   1.000
_cell.length_c   1.000
_cell.angle_alpha   90.00
_cell.angle_beta   90.00
_cell.angle_gamma   90.00
#
_symmetry.space_group_name_H-M   'P 1'
#
loop_
_entity.id
_entity.type
_entity.pdbx_description
1 polymer ?
#
loop_
_entity_poly.entity_id
_entity_poly.type
_entity_poly.pdbx_seq_one_letter_code
_entity_poly.pdbx_strand_id
1 'polypeptide(L)'
;MPRNPQKAVCAVTGLPAKYRDPRTGLSYATKEAFRKIREQFSIENSNLGKKRSMGILSESISGQGFSGRRKRTKNSDNREACHFRSLARFRRIPALEIEDSE
;
A
#
# COMPACT_ATOMS: atom_id res chain seq x y z
N MET A 1 20.05 -30.04 -4.24
CA MET A 1 18.76 -30.22 -4.96
C MET A 1 18.26 -28.86 -5.42
N PRO A 2 18.04 -28.63 -6.71
CA PRO A 2 17.48 -27.36 -7.19
C PRO A 2 16.04 -27.20 -6.69
N ARG A 3 15.72 -26.04 -6.09
CA ARG A 3 14.35 -25.68 -5.73
C ARG A 3 13.68 -25.10 -6.96
N ASN A 4 12.76 -25.86 -7.54
CA ASN A 4 11.96 -25.35 -8.66
C ASN A 4 10.97 -24.28 -8.16
N PRO A 5 10.78 -23.18 -8.91
CA PRO A 5 9.84 -22.15 -8.52
C PRO A 5 8.41 -22.70 -8.52
N GLN A 6 7.70 -22.49 -7.42
CA GLN A 6 6.31 -22.92 -7.28
C GLN A 6 5.41 -22.05 -8.17
N LYS A 7 4.57 -22.70 -8.99
CA LYS A 7 3.61 -22.01 -9.85
C LYS A 7 2.45 -21.49 -9.01
N ALA A 8 1.99 -20.27 -9.30
CA ALA A 8 0.83 -19.71 -8.64
C ALA A 8 -0.44 -20.51 -9.01
N VAL A 9 -1.36 -20.62 -8.06
CA VAL A 9 -2.62 -21.36 -8.22
C VAL A 9 -3.78 -20.37 -8.41
N CYS A 10 -4.79 -20.75 -9.19
CA CYS A 10 -5.97 -19.94 -9.40
C CYS A 10 -6.80 -19.84 -8.12
N ALA A 11 -7.16 -18.62 -7.71
CA ALA A 11 -7.95 -18.38 -6.51
C ALA A 11 -9.37 -19.00 -6.57
N VAL A 12 -9.91 -19.17 -7.78
CA VAL A 12 -11.27 -19.69 -7.98
C VAL A 12 -11.29 -21.20 -8.17
N THR A 13 -10.41 -21.73 -9.01
CA THR A 13 -10.48 -23.14 -9.46
C THR A 13 -9.42 -24.05 -8.86
N GLY A 14 -8.38 -23.52 -8.20
CA GLY A 14 -7.29 -24.35 -7.68
C GLY A 14 -6.35 -24.94 -8.74
N LEU A 15 -6.55 -24.62 -10.03
CA LEU A 15 -5.67 -25.04 -11.11
C LEU A 15 -4.42 -24.14 -11.20
N PRO A 16 -3.29 -24.61 -11.79
CA PRO A 16 -2.14 -23.75 -12.01
C PRO A 16 -2.54 -22.54 -12.88
N ALA A 17 -2.26 -21.34 -12.38
CA ALA A 17 -2.65 -20.11 -13.03
C ALA A 17 -1.69 -19.73 -14.16
N LYS A 18 -2.25 -19.19 -15.25
CA LYS A 18 -1.49 -18.68 -16.38
C LYS A 18 -1.27 -17.17 -16.30
N TYR A 19 -2.22 -16.45 -15.70
CA TYR A 19 -2.22 -14.98 -15.66
C TYR A 19 -2.55 -14.46 -14.25
N ARG A 20 -2.25 -13.17 -14.04
CA ARG A 20 -2.66 -12.40 -12.86
C ARG A 20 -3.44 -11.17 -13.30
N ASP A 21 -4.50 -10.86 -12.59
CA ASP A 21 -5.30 -9.66 -12.86
C ASP A 21 -4.61 -8.43 -12.25
N PRO A 22 -4.30 -7.37 -13.04
CA PRO A 22 -3.59 -6.19 -12.54
C PRO A 22 -4.40 -5.38 -11.52
N ARG A 23 -5.73 -5.49 -11.50
CA ARG A 23 -6.57 -4.72 -10.55
C ARG A 23 -6.77 -5.42 -9.21
N THR A 24 -6.92 -6.74 -9.23
CA THR A 24 -7.16 -7.53 -8.02
C THR A 24 -5.91 -8.22 -7.48
N GLY A 25 -4.88 -8.41 -8.31
CA GLY A 25 -3.68 -9.18 -7.99
C GLY A 25 -3.89 -10.70 -7.98
N LEU A 26 -5.12 -11.17 -8.16
CA LEU A 26 -5.46 -12.59 -8.09
C LEU A 26 -5.02 -13.35 -9.34
N SER A 27 -4.46 -14.53 -9.12
CA SER A 27 -4.06 -15.46 -10.18
C SER A 27 -5.26 -16.22 -10.73
N TYR A 28 -5.33 -16.38 -12.05
CA TYR A 28 -6.39 -17.13 -12.73
C TYR A 28 -5.90 -17.97 -13.90
N ALA A 29 -6.65 -19.05 -14.18
CA ALA A 29 -6.36 -19.98 -15.26
C ALA A 29 -7.29 -19.79 -16.47
N THR A 30 -8.61 -19.64 -16.22
CA THR A 30 -9.65 -19.59 -17.26
C THR A 30 -10.36 -18.22 -17.32
N LYS A 31 -11.06 -17.97 -18.44
CA LYS A 31 -11.87 -16.73 -18.63
C LYS A 31 -13.03 -16.64 -17.62
N GLU A 32 -13.62 -17.78 -17.26
CA GLU A 32 -14.71 -17.84 -16.27
C GLU A 32 -14.23 -17.45 -14.87
N ALA A 33 -13.03 -17.90 -14.48
CA ALA A 33 -12.40 -17.50 -13.23
C ALA A 33 -12.16 -15.98 -13.20
N PHE A 34 -11.69 -15.40 -14.31
CA PHE A 34 -11.51 -13.95 -14.43
C PHE A 34 -12.83 -13.18 -14.25
N ARG A 35 -13.93 -13.67 -14.86
CA ARG A 35 -15.25 -13.05 -14.72
C ARG A 35 -15.70 -13.03 -13.24
N LYS A 36 -15.60 -14.18 -12.55
CA LYS A 36 -15.93 -14.29 -11.11
C LYS A 36 -15.09 -13.36 -10.24
N ILE A 37 -13.78 -13.27 -10.50
CA ILE A 37 -12.87 -12.37 -9.76
C ILE A 37 -13.32 -10.90 -9.90
N ARG A 38 -13.68 -10.45 -11.11
CA ARG A 38 -14.11 -9.06 -11.33
C ARG A 38 -15.50 -8.76 -10.77
N GLU A 39 -16.40 -9.74 -10.81
CA GLU A 39 -17.71 -9.64 -10.17
C GLU A 39 -17.56 -9.49 -8.65
N GLN A 40 -16.80 -10.39 -8.00
CA GLN A 40 -16.53 -10.34 -6.56
C GLN A 40 -15.86 -9.02 -6.16
N PHE A 41 -14.85 -8.59 -6.91
CA PHE A 41 -14.16 -7.33 -6.61
C PHE A 41 -15.09 -6.11 -6.66
N SER A 42 -16.06 -6.09 -7.58
CA SER A 42 -17.02 -5.00 -7.68
C SER A 42 -17.98 -4.98 -6.49
N ILE A 43 -18.44 -6.17 -6.07
CA ILE A 43 -19.29 -6.35 -4.88
C ILE A 43 -18.54 -5.93 -3.62
N GLU A 44 -17.30 -6.41 -3.45
CA GLU A 44 -16.46 -6.07 -2.29
C GLU A 44 -16.17 -4.57 -2.19
N ASN A 45 -15.87 -3.90 -3.31
CA ASN A 45 -15.68 -2.45 -3.31
C ASN A 45 -16.94 -1.69 -2.89
N SER A 46 -18.12 -2.14 -3.32
CA SER A 46 -19.39 -1.55 -2.89
C SER A 46 -19.62 -1.74 -1.38
N ASN A 47 -19.20 -2.90 -0.85
CA ASN A 47 -19.33 -3.25 0.56
C ASN A 47 -18.26 -2.60 1.43
N LEU A 48 -17.10 -2.22 0.90
CA LEU A 48 -16.06 -1.50 1.63
C LEU A 48 -16.54 -0.10 2.05
N GLY A 49 -17.40 0.53 1.25
CA GLY A 49 -18.11 1.75 1.64
C GLY A 49 -19.00 1.55 2.86
N LYS A 50 -19.66 0.38 2.97
CA LYS A 50 -20.51 0.03 4.12
C LYS A 50 -19.71 -0.46 5.34
N LYS A 51 -18.60 -1.20 5.15
CA LYS A 51 -17.76 -1.68 6.27
C LYS A 51 -17.11 -0.54 7.08
N ARG A 52 -16.85 0.62 6.45
CA ARG A 52 -16.39 1.81 7.17
C ARG A 52 -17.41 2.34 8.20
N SER A 53 -18.69 1.98 8.09
CA SER A 53 -19.69 2.32 9.13
C SER A 53 -19.64 1.40 10.35
N MET A 54 -19.00 0.23 10.27
CA MET A 54 -18.93 -0.75 11.37
C MET A 54 -17.64 -0.63 12.20
N GLY A 55 -16.61 0.06 11.70
CA GLY A 55 -15.34 0.27 12.43
C GLY A 55 -15.33 1.50 13.35
N ILE A 56 -16.21 2.48 13.12
CA ILE A 56 -16.27 3.70 13.92
C ILE A 56 -16.82 3.42 15.34
N LEU A 57 -17.68 2.41 15.47
CA LEU A 57 -18.24 2.01 16.77
C LEU A 57 -17.24 1.17 17.58
N SER A 58 -16.38 0.35 16.96
CA SER A 58 -15.40 -0.47 17.69
C SER A 58 -14.28 0.36 18.34
N GLU A 59 -13.82 1.42 17.66
CA GLU A 59 -12.81 2.36 18.21
C GLU A 59 -13.38 3.15 19.41
N SER A 60 -14.70 3.40 19.39
CA SER A 60 -15.40 4.11 20.48
C SER A 60 -15.65 3.21 21.70
N ILE A 61 -15.75 1.89 21.51
CA ILE A 61 -15.98 0.91 22.60
C ILE A 61 -14.66 0.45 23.24
N SER A 62 -13.51 0.60 22.57
CA SER A 62 -12.18 0.41 23.19
C SER A 62 -11.79 1.55 24.13
N GLY A 63 -12.75 2.04 24.91
CA GLY A 63 -12.54 2.93 26.04
C GLY A 63 -11.60 2.27 27.05
N GLN A 64 -10.34 2.69 26.99
CA GLN A 64 -9.50 3.07 28.12
C GLN A 64 -9.50 2.11 29.32
N GLY A 65 -8.59 1.13 29.26
CA GLY A 65 -8.03 0.54 30.47
C GLY A 65 -7.28 1.59 31.30
N PHE A 66 -7.65 1.65 32.58
CA PHE A 66 -7.02 2.24 33.77
C PHE A 66 -5.69 3.04 33.63
N SER A 67 -5.81 4.37 33.78
CA SER A 67 -4.91 5.30 34.50
C SER A 67 -3.38 5.17 34.35
N GLY A 68 -2.82 5.76 33.30
CA GLY A 68 -1.48 6.34 33.38
C GLY A 68 -1.60 7.86 33.50
N ARG A 69 -1.24 8.47 34.64
CA ARG A 69 -1.10 9.93 34.79
C ARG A 69 -0.03 10.43 33.80
N ARG A 70 -0.42 10.82 32.58
CA ARG A 70 0.46 11.54 31.65
C ARG A 70 0.27 13.04 31.88
N LYS A 71 1.34 13.70 32.33
CA LYS A 71 1.37 15.15 32.49
C LYS A 71 1.34 15.81 31.10
N ARG A 72 0.62 16.94 31.00
CA ARG A 72 0.58 17.80 29.80
C ARG A 72 2.00 18.24 29.46
N THR A 73 2.52 17.83 28.30
CA THR A 73 3.79 18.35 27.80
C THR A 73 3.59 19.83 27.40
N LYS A 74 4.46 20.71 27.90
CA LYS A 74 4.55 22.09 27.40
C LYS A 74 5.18 22.04 26.01
N ASN A 75 4.51 22.64 25.02
CA ASN A 75 5.13 22.94 23.74
C ASN A 75 6.29 23.90 24.00
N SER A 76 7.52 23.50 23.66
CA SER A 76 8.59 24.47 23.45
C SER A 76 8.37 25.05 22.06
N ASP A 77 7.75 26.22 22.00
CA ASP A 77 7.92 27.08 20.83
C ASP A 77 9.41 27.37 20.71
N ASN A 78 10.05 26.84 19.66
CA ASN A 78 11.07 27.55 18.92
C ASN A 78 11.24 26.92 17.55
N ARG A 79 10.85 27.70 16.55
CA ARG A 79 11.13 27.50 15.14
C ARG A 79 12.65 27.46 14.95
N GLU A 80 13.16 26.45 14.25
CA GLU A 80 14.20 26.64 13.23
C GLU A 80 14.44 25.32 12.46
N ALA A 81 14.11 25.41 11.16
CA ALA A 81 14.52 24.58 10.05
C ALA A 81 14.62 23.06 10.23
N CYS A 82 13.69 22.36 9.58
CA CYS A 82 13.80 20.95 9.19
C CYS A 82 15.03 20.74 8.26
N HIS A 83 16.23 20.67 8.82
CA HIS A 83 17.47 20.48 8.05
C HIS A 83 17.75 19.04 7.63
N PHE A 84 16.82 18.12 7.84
CA PHE A 84 16.86 16.78 7.23
C PHE A 84 16.02 16.66 5.95
N ARG A 85 15.93 17.75 5.17
CA ARG A 85 15.69 17.65 3.71
C ARG A 85 16.98 17.28 2.93
N SER A 86 17.89 16.54 3.55
CA SER A 86 19.11 16.05 2.89
C SER A 86 18.86 14.88 1.94
N LEU A 87 17.67 14.28 1.94
CA LEU A 87 17.36 13.08 1.14
C LEU A 87 16.62 13.36 -0.18
N ALA A 88 16.37 14.61 -0.54
CA ALA A 88 15.74 14.99 -1.81
C ALA A 88 16.74 15.57 -2.83
N ARG A 89 17.97 15.04 -2.87
CA ARG A 89 18.92 15.33 -3.96
C ARG A 89 18.97 14.16 -4.93
N PHE A 90 17.84 13.85 -5.55
CA PHE A 90 17.86 13.01 -6.74
C PHE A 90 18.45 13.85 -7.89
N ARG A 91 19.73 13.59 -8.19
CA ARG A 91 20.42 13.92 -9.45
C ARG A 91 20.53 15.41 -9.79
N ARG A 92 21.52 16.09 -9.21
CA ARG A 92 22.16 17.24 -9.89
C ARG A 92 23.27 16.68 -10.78
N ILE A 93 23.16 16.85 -12.09
CA ILE A 93 24.24 16.61 -13.04
C ILE A 93 24.97 17.95 -13.22
N PRO A 94 26.29 18.06 -13.01
CA PRO A 94 27.02 19.30 -13.29
C PRO A 94 27.06 19.54 -14.81
N ALA A 95 26.86 20.78 -15.24
CA ALA A 95 26.99 21.17 -16.64
C ALA A 95 28.47 21.09 -17.06
N LEU A 96 28.73 20.44 -18.20
CA LEU A 96 30.03 20.47 -18.87
C LEU A 96 30.06 21.72 -19.74
N GLU A 97 30.88 22.71 -19.39
CA GLU A 97 31.16 23.83 -20.27
C GLU A 97 32.16 23.38 -21.34
N ILE A 98 31.78 23.51 -22.60
CA ILE A 98 32.64 23.26 -23.75
C ILE A 98 32.98 24.64 -24.29
N GLU A 99 34.26 25.02 -24.20
CA GLU A 99 34.80 26.23 -24.83
C GLU A 99 34.93 25.97 -26.33
N ASP A 100 34.18 26.72 -27.15
CA ASP A 100 34.37 26.75 -28.59
C ASP A 100 35.61 27.61 -28.90
N SER A 101 36.65 27.00 -29.47
CA SER A 101 37.79 27.73 -30.06
C SER A 101 37.57 27.92 -31.57
N GLU A 102 37.94 29.13 -32.03
CA GLU A 102 37.61 29.85 -33.28
C GLU A 102 37.61 29.08 -34.61
#